data_AF-A0A7V0JF75-F1
#
_entry.id   AF-A0A7V0JF75-F1
#
_cell.length_a   1.000
_cell.length_b   1.000
_cell.length_c   1.000
_cell.angle_alpha   90.00
_cell.angle_beta   90.00
_cell.angle_gamma   90.00
#
_symmetry.space_group_name_H-M   'P 1'
#
loop_
_entity.id
_entity.type
_entity.pdbx_description
1 polymer ?
#
loop_
_entity_poly.entity_id
_entity_poly.type
_entity_poly.pdbx_seq_one_letter_code
_entity_poly.pdbx_strand_id
1 'polypeptide(L)' 'MVFGEHFTIQTKGFSDIKDITGMVQDIVIKSRIRTGLTAPVSDGNLVLGTWQQIVVIDHDNRPHSRKIFIQVMGE' A
#
# COMPACT_ATOMS: atom_id res chain seq x y z
N MET A 1 -5.29 0.30 18.06
CA MET A 1 -4.08 -0.51 17.74
C MET A 1 -3.30 0.14 16.61
N VAL A 2 -1.99 -0.10 16.56
CA VAL A 2 -1.12 0.36 15.46
C VAL A 2 -0.34 -0.85 14.95
N PHE A 3 -0.40 -1.08 13.65
CA PHE A 3 0.32 -2.15 12.96
C PHE A 3 1.23 -1.55 11.89
N GLY A 4 2.50 -1.94 11.88
CA GLY A 4 3.49 -1.48 10.93
C GLY A 4 4.14 -2.64 10.19
N GLU A 5 4.16 -2.58 8.87
CA GLU A 5 4.79 -3.58 8.01
C GLU A 5 5.46 -2.91 6.81
N HIS A 6 6.34 -3.64 6.13
CA HIS A 6 6.98 -3.18 4.92
C HIS A 6 7.09 -4.31 3.91
N PHE A 7 7.10 -3.94 2.64
CA PHE A 7 7.43 -4.83 1.54
C PHE A 7 8.36 -4.11 0.56
N THR A 8 8.91 -4.88 -0.35
CA THR A 8 9.86 -4.38 -1.35
C THR A 8 9.32 -4.61 -2.74
N ILE A 9 9.42 -3.59 -3.59
CA ILE A 9 9.10 -3.67 -5.02
C ILE A 9 10.35 -3.40 -5.85
N GLN A 10 10.46 -4.06 -7.00
CA GLN A 10 11.46 -3.70 -8.01
C GLN A 10 10.85 -2.73 -9.01
N THR A 11 11.51 -1.61 -9.28
CA THR A 11 11.14 -0.66 -10.33
C THR A 11 12.06 -0.81 -11.53
N LYS A 12 11.59 -0.42 -12.71
CA LYS A 12 12.36 -0.54 -13.97
C LYS A 12 13.18 0.72 -14.29
N GLY A 13 12.95 1.81 -13.56
CA GLY A 13 13.42 3.15 -13.94
C GLY A 13 12.61 3.74 -15.10
N PHE A 14 13.04 4.91 -15.56
CA PHE A 14 12.39 5.71 -16.61
C PHE A 14 10.92 6.05 -16.31
N SER A 15 10.63 6.50 -15.08
CA SER A 15 9.24 6.76 -14.63
C SER A 15 8.37 5.50 -14.69
N ASP A 16 8.55 4.62 -13.72
CA ASP A 16 7.77 3.38 -13.58
C ASP A 16 6.56 3.61 -12.65
N ILE A 17 5.39 3.11 -13.05
CA ILE A 17 4.16 3.20 -12.26
C ILE A 17 3.75 1.77 -11.89
N LYS A 18 3.62 1.52 -10.59
CA LYS A 18 3.26 0.20 -10.07
C LYS A 18 2.03 0.29 -9.21
N ASP A 19 0.99 -0.44 -9.59
CA ASP A 19 -0.15 -0.70 -8.72
C ASP A 19 0.29 -1.60 -7.56
N ILE A 20 0.09 -1.09 -6.34
CA ILE A 20 0.41 -1.78 -5.09
C ILE A 20 -0.84 -2.08 -4.25
N THR A 21 -2.04 -1.86 -4.79
CA THR A 21 -3.31 -2.00 -4.07
C THR A 21 -3.44 -3.35 -3.39
N GLY A 22 -3.14 -4.45 -4.10
CA GLY A 22 -3.17 -5.80 -3.54
C GLY A 22 -2.20 -6.00 -2.36
N MET A 23 -0.98 -5.48 -2.49
CA MET A 23 0.04 -5.58 -1.41
C MET A 23 -0.38 -4.80 -0.16
N VAL A 24 -1.04 -3.65 -0.33
CA VAL A 24 -1.59 -2.88 0.80
C VAL A 24 -2.77 -3.62 1.42
N GLN A 25 -3.67 -4.19 0.60
CA GLN A 25 -4.83 -4.97 1.06
C GLN A 25 -4.39 -6.18 1.91
N ASP A 26 -3.33 -6.88 1.52
CA ASP A 26 -2.77 -8.00 2.28
C ASP A 26 -2.30 -7.56 3.67
N ILE A 27 -1.64 -6.41 3.76
CA ILE A 27 -1.18 -5.84 5.04
C ILE A 27 -2.36 -5.42 5.91
N VAL A 28 -3.42 -4.86 5.33
CA VAL A 28 -4.64 -4.52 6.07
C VAL A 28 -5.27 -5.77 6.68
N ILE A 29 -5.44 -6.84 5.91
CA ILE A 29 -5.96 -8.12 6.41
C ILE A 29 -5.09 -8.65 7.54
N LYS A 30 -3.76 -8.63 7.35
CA LYS A 30 -2.78 -9.12 8.33
C LYS A 30 -2.78 -8.30 9.63
N SER A 31 -3.02 -6.99 9.55
CA SER A 31 -3.06 -6.10 10.72
C SER A 31 -4.18 -6.43 11.71
N ARG A 32 -5.23 -7.13 11.24
CA ARG A 32 -6.48 -7.41 11.97
C ARG A 32 -7.26 -6.17 12.40
N ILE A 33 -6.86 -4.97 11.97
CA ILE A 33 -7.61 -3.73 12.19
C ILE A 33 -8.84 -3.72 11.29
N ARG A 34 -9.98 -3.33 11.84
CA ARG A 34 -11.27 -3.28 11.16
C ARG A 34 -11.69 -1.87 10.77
N THR A 35 -11.28 -0.86 11.55
CA THR A 35 -11.72 0.53 11.36
C THR A 35 -10.53 1.51 11.40
N GLY A 36 -10.19 2.18 10.29
CA GLY A 36 -9.06 3.13 10.19
C GLY A 36 -9.24 4.23 9.12
N LEU A 37 -8.44 5.31 9.15
CA LEU A 37 -8.83 6.62 8.54
C LEU A 37 -7.84 7.31 7.55
N THR A 38 -6.72 6.70 7.12
CA THR A 38 -5.79 7.35 6.16
C THR A 38 -6.09 6.99 4.69
N ALA A 39 -6.37 5.70 4.44
CA ALA A 39 -7.25 5.21 3.39
C ALA A 39 -8.34 4.44 4.15
N PRO A 40 -9.63 4.70 3.90
CA PRO A 40 -10.65 4.13 4.75
C PRO A 40 -10.57 2.60 4.71
N VAL A 41 -10.46 2.00 5.88
CA VAL A 41 -10.49 0.54 6.05
C VAL A 41 -11.80 0.20 6.75
N SER A 42 -12.53 -0.75 6.17
CA SER A 42 -13.76 -1.29 6.75
C SER A 42 -13.75 -2.80 6.61
N ASP A 43 -13.99 -3.49 7.73
CA ASP A 43 -14.01 -4.95 7.79
C ASP A 43 -12.72 -5.61 7.26
N GLY A 44 -11.58 -4.94 7.43
CA GLY A 44 -10.28 -5.39 6.93
C GLY A 44 -10.07 -5.21 5.43
N ASN A 45 -10.94 -4.47 4.74
CA ASN A 45 -10.82 -4.14 3.32
C ASN A 45 -10.54 -2.65 3.13
N LEU A 46 -9.68 -2.33 2.16
CA LEU A 46 -9.54 -0.98 1.64
C LEU A 46 -10.85 -0.56 0.98
N VAL A 47 -11.40 0.56 1.43
CA VAL A 47 -12.58 1.19 0.86
C VAL A 47 -12.13 2.13 -0.24
N LEU A 48 -12.10 1.63 -1.46
CA LEU A 48 -11.72 2.36 -2.67
C LEU A 48 -12.92 2.44 -3.62
N GLY A 49 -13.07 3.57 -4.30
CA GLY A 49 -14.00 3.71 -5.42
C GLY A 49 -13.55 2.90 -6.65
N THR A 50 -14.46 2.69 -7.60
CA THR A 50 -14.25 1.88 -8.82
C THR A 50 -12.97 2.22 -9.59
N TRP A 51 -12.55 3.49 -9.54
CA TRP A 51 -11.40 4.01 -10.29
C TRP A 51 -10.23 4.41 -9.39
N GLN A 52 -10.27 4.07 -8.09
CA GLN A 52 -9.20 4.40 -7.15
C GLN A 52 -8.25 3.21 -6.99
N GLN A 53 -6.95 3.50 -7.06
CA GLN A 53 -5.88 2.54 -6.83
C GLN A 53 -4.77 3.20 -6.00
N ILE A 54 -4.02 2.39 -5.27
CA ILE A 54 -2.80 2.84 -4.58
C ILE A 54 -1.63 2.50 -5.48
N VAL A 55 -0.95 3.53 -5.98
CA VAL A 55 0.17 3.38 -6.92
C VAL A 55 1.45 3.96 -6.35
N VAL A 56 2.58 3.33 -6.68
CA VAL A 56 3.91 3.92 -6.53
C VAL A 56 4.34 4.46 -7.88
N ILE A 57 4.79 5.70 -7.91
CA ILE A 57 5.39 6.35 -9.07
C ILE A 57 6.87 6.57 -8.74
N ASP A 58 7.76 5.93 -9.50
CA ASP A 58 9.22 6.04 -9.32
C ASP A 58 9.83 6.78 -10.51
N HIS A 59 10.24 8.02 -10.27
CA HIS A 59 10.83 8.91 -11.29
C HIS A 59 12.35 8.76 -11.46
N ASP A 60 12.93 7.68 -10.96
CA ASP A 60 14.33 7.37 -11.23
C ASP A 60 14.52 6.87 -12.66
N ASN A 61 15.73 7.04 -13.20
CA ASN A 61 16.11 6.60 -14.54
C ASN A 61 16.76 5.21 -14.55
N ARG A 62 16.88 4.57 -13.38
CA ARG A 62 17.48 3.23 -13.23
C ARG A 62 16.57 2.30 -12.44
N PRO A 63 16.68 0.97 -12.64
CA PRO A 63 15.99 0.00 -11.81
C PRO A 63 16.44 0.08 -10.35
N HIS A 64 15.49 0.11 -9.42
CA HIS A 64 15.78 0.14 -8.00
C HIS A 64 14.85 -0.78 -7.19
N SER A 65 15.39 -1.23 -6.06
CA SER A 65 14.63 -1.93 -5.03
C SER A 65 14.06 -0.88 -4.07
N ARG A 66 12.74 -0.67 -4.09
CA ARG A 66 12.06 0.33 -3.24
C ARG A 66 11.38 -0.37 -2.07
N LYS A 67 11.71 0.07 -0.86
CA LYS A 67 11.08 -0.38 0.38
C LYS A 67 9.88 0.51 0.70
N ILE A 68 8.69 -0.06 0.72
CA ILE A 68 7.44 0.64 1.02
C ILE A 68 7.01 0.28 2.43
N PHE A 69 6.77 1.29 3.26
CA PHE A 69 6.29 1.13 4.63
C PHE A 69 4.80 1.43 4.69
N ILE A 70 4.04 0.56 5.34
CA ILE A 70 2.60 0.71 5.55
C ILE A 70 2.35 0.74 7.06
N GLN A 71 1.55 1.71 7.48
CA GLN A 71 1.06 1.81 8.84
C GLN A 71 -0.47 1.78 8.82
N VAL A 72 -1.04 0.83 9.56
CA VAL A 72 -2.49 0.72 9.74
C VAL A 72 -2.80 1.08 11.19
N MET A 73 -3.79 1.95 11.38
CA MET A 73 -4.20 2.46 12.68
C MET A 73 -5.71 2.32 12.82
N GLY A 74 -6.16 1.76 13.94
CA GLY A 74 -7.58 1.49 14.13
C GLY A 74 -7.90 0.52 15.26
N GLU A 75 -9.18 0.17 15.36
CA GLU A 75 -9.70 -0.86 16.26
C GLU A 75 -9.85 -2.21 15.55
#